data_AF-A0A958BYE2-F1
#
_entry.id   AF-A0A958BYE2-F1
#
_cell.length_a   1.000
_cell.length_b   1.000
_cell.length_c   1.000
_cell.angle_alpha   90.00
_cell.angle_beta   90.00
_cell.angle_gamma   90.00
#
_symmetry.space_group_name_H-M   'P 1'
#
loop_
_entity.id
_entity.type
_entity.pdbx_description
1 polymer ?
#
loop_
_entity_poly.entity_id
_entity_poly.type
_entity_poly.pdbx_seq_one_letter_code
_entity_poly.pdbx_strand_id
1 'polypeptide(L)'
;PFTELDLVGTTNFALGIEYPGIVAILLDLYDQAGQVRGQATPGLLEGVVAHEVAHQWFYSLVGNDQVDEPWLDEALAQYATILYYRDVYDEQAAAGFSRSLERRWARVGQADIPIGLPVRDYSVDEYSGIIYGRGPLFIAHLTETMGQATFDEFLQDYYTTYRWRIATGDDFKQLAEQHCQCNLTPLFETWVYPKSSTQ
;
A
#
# COMPACT_ATOMS: atom_id res chain seq x y z
N PRO A 1 -1.23 -11.46 -15.86
CA PRO A 1 -1.73 -11.28 -17.25
C PRO A 1 -0.58 -11.22 -18.26
N PHE A 2 0.57 -10.73 -17.82
CA PHE A 2 1.83 -10.80 -18.53
C PHE A 2 2.33 -12.24 -18.53
N THR A 3 3.06 -12.62 -19.57
CA THR A 3 3.64 -13.97 -19.75
C THR A 3 4.93 -14.15 -18.97
N GLU A 4 5.52 -13.06 -18.49
CA GLU A 4 6.75 -13.01 -17.70
C GLU A 4 6.71 -11.83 -16.73
N LEU A 5 7.64 -11.84 -15.77
CA LEU A 5 7.90 -10.77 -14.82
C LEU A 5 9.41 -10.70 -14.60
N ASP A 6 10.00 -9.57 -14.94
CA ASP A 6 11.44 -9.33 -14.77
C ASP A 6 11.71 -8.48 -13.53
N LEU A 7 12.77 -8.83 -12.79
CA LEU A 7 13.30 -8.02 -11.71
C LEU A 7 14.68 -7.52 -12.12
N VAL A 8 14.83 -6.21 -12.26
CA VAL A 8 16.02 -5.59 -12.84
C VAL A 8 16.65 -4.63 -11.83
N GLY A 9 17.92 -4.88 -11.49
CA GLY A 9 18.72 -3.94 -10.70
C GLY A 9 19.04 -2.67 -11.50
N THR A 10 18.77 -1.49 -10.93
CA THR A 10 18.98 -0.20 -11.58
C THR A 10 19.59 0.82 -10.61
N THR A 11 20.20 1.88 -11.15
CA THR A 11 20.79 2.99 -10.37
C THR A 11 19.77 4.11 -10.12
N ASN A 12 18.49 3.76 -9.94
CA ASN A 12 17.44 4.74 -9.69
C ASN A 12 17.56 5.34 -8.26
N PHE A 13 16.78 6.38 -7.94
CA PHE A 13 16.80 7.00 -6.61
C PHE A 13 15.66 6.53 -5.68
N ALA A 14 14.69 5.79 -6.24
CA ALA A 14 13.67 5.07 -5.49
C ALA A 14 14.25 3.77 -4.91
N LEU A 15 13.47 3.04 -4.10
CA LEU A 15 13.86 1.70 -3.66
C LEU A 15 13.44 0.66 -4.70
N GLY A 16 12.24 0.83 -5.27
CA GLY A 16 11.72 0.10 -6.40
C GLY A 16 10.84 1.00 -7.29
N ILE A 17 10.57 0.54 -8.50
CA ILE A 17 9.58 1.11 -9.43
C ILE A 17 8.88 -0.06 -10.14
N GLU A 18 7.56 0.03 -10.21
CA GLU A 18 6.61 -1.07 -10.36
C GLU A 18 6.13 -1.35 -11.80
N TYR A 19 6.88 -0.93 -12.83
CA TYR A 19 6.40 -0.96 -14.22
C TYR A 19 5.78 -2.32 -14.60
N PRO A 20 4.68 -2.34 -15.39
CA PRO A 20 4.00 -3.57 -15.75
C PRO A 20 4.93 -4.60 -16.39
N GLY A 21 5.13 -5.74 -15.72
CA GLY A 21 6.00 -6.84 -16.16
C GLY A 21 7.50 -6.62 -15.96
N ILE A 22 7.97 -5.45 -15.53
CA ILE A 22 9.39 -5.16 -15.26
C ILE A 22 9.52 -4.33 -14.00
N VAL A 23 9.87 -4.96 -12.89
CA VAL A 23 10.12 -4.30 -11.62
C VAL A 23 11.58 -3.85 -11.56
N ALA A 24 11.81 -2.55 -11.42
CA ALA A 24 13.14 -1.97 -11.26
C ALA A 24 13.48 -1.86 -9.77
N ILE A 25 14.57 -2.48 -9.32
CA ILE A 25 15.01 -2.48 -7.93
C ILE A 25 16.32 -1.67 -7.80
N LEU A 26 16.48 -0.91 -6.72
CA LEU A 26 17.72 -0.20 -6.42
C LEU A 26 18.89 -1.19 -6.28
N LEU A 27 19.95 -1.00 -7.08
CA LEU A 27 21.09 -1.92 -7.13
C LEU A 27 21.77 -2.13 -5.77
N ASP A 28 21.83 -1.09 -4.93
CA ASP A 28 22.45 -1.14 -3.59
C ASP A 28 21.75 -2.16 -2.66
N LEU A 29 20.48 -2.48 -2.91
CA LEU A 29 19.74 -3.47 -2.11
C LEU A 29 20.26 -4.90 -2.31
N TYR A 30 21.02 -5.17 -3.38
CA TYR A 30 21.59 -6.49 -3.63
C TYR A 30 22.87 -6.77 -2.82
N ASP A 31 23.53 -5.75 -2.27
CA ASP A 31 24.69 -5.95 -1.39
C ASP A 31 24.24 -6.53 -0.05
N GLN A 32 24.42 -7.83 0.17
CA GLN A 32 23.95 -8.55 1.37
C GLN A 32 24.57 -8.06 2.70
N ALA A 33 25.71 -7.35 2.65
CA ALA A 33 26.34 -6.76 3.83
C ALA A 33 26.06 -5.26 3.97
N GLY A 34 25.32 -4.68 3.02
CA GLY A 34 25.07 -3.26 2.91
C GLY A 34 24.00 -2.74 3.86
N GLN A 35 23.86 -1.42 3.84
CA GLN A 35 22.77 -0.72 4.50
C GLN A 35 22.26 0.42 3.62
N VAL A 36 20.94 0.53 3.49
CA VAL A 36 20.27 1.62 2.78
C VAL A 36 19.28 2.27 3.74
N ARG A 37 19.33 3.61 3.85
CA ARG A 37 18.48 4.39 4.77
C ARG A 37 18.53 3.88 6.23
N GLY A 38 19.70 3.39 6.66
CA GLY A 38 19.92 2.87 8.02
C GLY A 38 19.33 1.48 8.28
N GLN A 39 18.87 0.77 7.25
CA GLN A 39 18.33 -0.59 7.35
C GLN A 39 19.24 -1.58 6.62
N ALA A 40 19.38 -2.79 7.18
CA ALA A 40 20.10 -3.86 6.51
C ALA A 40 19.40 -4.22 5.19
N THR A 41 20.19 -4.32 4.14
CA THR A 41 19.72 -4.55 2.77
C THR A 41 18.94 -5.85 2.57
N PRO A 42 19.23 -7.02 3.19
CA PRO A 42 18.50 -8.25 2.86
C PRO A 42 17.01 -8.17 3.17
N GLY A 43 16.64 -7.69 4.37
CA GLY A 43 15.23 -7.52 4.75
C GLY A 43 14.56 -6.38 3.99
N LEU A 44 15.30 -5.32 3.66
CA LEU A 44 14.77 -4.22 2.86
C LEU A 44 14.51 -4.65 1.41
N LEU A 45 15.41 -5.42 0.80
CA LEU A 45 15.26 -5.97 -0.54
C LEU A 45 14.01 -6.85 -0.63
N GLU A 46 13.82 -7.76 0.32
CA GLU A 46 12.65 -8.65 0.35
C GLU A 46 11.34 -7.85 0.41
N GLY A 47 11.23 -6.91 1.37
CA GLY A 47 10.04 -6.11 1.53
C GLY A 47 9.74 -5.21 0.33
N VAL A 48 10.79 -4.65 -0.30
CA VAL A 48 10.65 -3.86 -1.54
C VAL A 48 10.16 -4.76 -2.67
N VAL A 49 10.80 -5.91 -2.91
CA VAL A 49 10.36 -6.83 -3.98
C VAL A 49 8.92 -7.28 -3.79
N ALA A 50 8.51 -7.65 -2.57
CA ALA A 50 7.12 -8.04 -2.30
C ALA A 50 6.13 -6.90 -2.64
N HIS A 51 6.47 -5.67 -2.27
CA HIS A 51 5.68 -4.47 -2.54
C HIS A 51 5.57 -4.18 -4.05
N GLU A 52 6.69 -4.14 -4.77
CA GLU A 52 6.71 -3.87 -6.22
C GLU A 52 5.98 -4.97 -7.03
N VAL A 53 6.02 -6.21 -6.56
CA VAL A 53 5.29 -7.32 -7.17
C VAL A 53 3.79 -7.20 -6.91
N ALA A 54 3.37 -6.72 -5.73
CA ALA A 54 1.96 -6.47 -5.44
C ALA A 54 1.35 -5.42 -6.40
N HIS A 55 2.15 -4.46 -6.85
CA HIS A 55 1.71 -3.47 -7.83
C HIS A 55 1.35 -4.05 -9.21
N GLN A 56 1.74 -5.30 -9.49
CA GLN A 56 1.26 -5.99 -10.70
C GLN A 56 -0.26 -6.25 -10.67
N TRP A 57 -0.88 -6.19 -9.49
CA TRP A 57 -2.34 -6.14 -9.32
C TRP A 57 -2.84 -4.71 -9.13
N PHE A 58 -2.29 -3.98 -8.16
CA PHE A 58 -2.74 -2.63 -7.77
C PHE A 58 -1.80 -1.56 -8.32
N TYR A 59 -2.22 -0.80 -9.33
CA TYR A 59 -1.47 0.02 -10.29
C TYR A 59 -1.56 -0.58 -11.71
N SER A 60 -0.95 -1.74 -11.92
CA SER A 60 -0.75 -2.29 -13.27
C SER A 60 -2.05 -2.83 -13.88
N LEU A 61 -2.83 -3.59 -13.09
CA LEU A 61 -4.10 -4.17 -13.54
C LEU A 61 -5.30 -3.34 -13.12
N VAL A 62 -5.34 -2.90 -11.86
CA VAL A 62 -6.32 -1.94 -11.37
C VAL A 62 -5.58 -0.64 -11.15
N GLY A 63 -5.75 0.31 -12.07
CA GLY A 63 -5.13 1.63 -11.95
C GLY A 63 -5.89 2.55 -10.99
N ASN A 64 -5.25 3.64 -10.62
CA ASN A 64 -5.79 4.78 -9.88
C ASN A 64 -5.20 6.07 -10.44
N ASP A 65 -5.74 7.22 -10.05
CA ASP A 65 -5.05 8.49 -10.24
C ASP A 65 -3.93 8.60 -9.19
N GLN A 66 -2.70 8.27 -9.58
CA GLN A 66 -1.55 8.29 -8.67
C GLN A 66 -1.18 9.70 -8.16
N VAL A 67 -1.71 10.75 -8.78
CA VAL A 67 -1.46 12.13 -8.36
C VAL A 67 -2.48 12.58 -7.33
N ASP A 68 -3.76 12.29 -7.55
CA ASP A 68 -4.84 12.75 -6.69
C ASP A 68 -5.27 11.72 -5.62
N GLU A 69 -5.09 10.42 -5.87
CA GLU A 69 -5.42 9.32 -4.96
C GLU A 69 -4.26 8.30 -4.81
N PRO A 70 -3.05 8.73 -4.41
CA PRO A 70 -1.85 7.88 -4.33
C PRO A 70 -1.94 6.75 -3.30
N TRP A 71 -2.93 6.77 -2.40
CA TRP A 71 -3.05 5.73 -1.40
C TRP A 71 -3.58 4.41 -1.97
N LEU A 72 -4.35 4.44 -3.07
CA LEU A 72 -5.06 3.25 -3.54
C LEU A 72 -4.10 2.13 -3.92
N ASP A 73 -3.13 2.41 -4.79
CA ASP A 73 -2.09 1.46 -5.16
C ASP A 73 -1.09 1.25 -4.01
N GLU A 74 -0.55 2.32 -3.45
CA GLU A 74 0.55 2.23 -2.47
C GLU A 74 0.16 1.55 -1.15
N ALA A 75 -1.03 1.86 -0.62
CA ALA A 75 -1.51 1.24 0.61
C ALA A 75 -1.91 -0.22 0.39
N LEU A 76 -2.52 -0.55 -0.76
CA LEU A 76 -2.85 -1.94 -1.09
C LEU A 76 -1.59 -2.77 -1.33
N ALA A 77 -0.59 -2.23 -2.01
CA ALA A 77 0.68 -2.90 -2.21
C ALA A 77 1.41 -3.14 -0.88
N GLN A 78 1.42 -2.16 0.04
CA GLN A 78 1.98 -2.39 1.38
C GLN A 78 1.17 -3.36 2.24
N TYR A 79 -0.16 -3.34 2.12
CA TYR A 79 -1.01 -4.32 2.78
C TYR A 79 -0.75 -5.72 2.26
N ALA A 80 -0.58 -5.90 0.95
CA ALA A 80 -0.18 -7.17 0.36
C ALA A 80 1.20 -7.64 0.89
N THR A 81 2.13 -6.73 1.19
CA THR A 81 3.39 -7.08 1.85
C THR A 81 3.18 -7.60 3.28
N ILE A 82 2.20 -7.09 4.05
CA ILE A 82 1.80 -7.69 5.34
C ILE A 82 1.37 -9.15 5.13
N LEU A 83 0.50 -9.39 4.13
CA LEU A 83 0.02 -10.74 3.80
C LEU A 83 1.17 -11.65 3.36
N TYR A 84 2.11 -11.14 2.55
CA TYR A 84 3.30 -11.88 2.14
C TYR A 84 4.09 -12.39 3.36
N TYR A 85 4.39 -11.52 4.33
CA TYR A 85 5.12 -11.94 5.53
C TYR A 85 4.35 -12.94 6.37
N ARG A 86 3.01 -12.81 6.44
CA ARG A 86 2.15 -13.78 7.11
C ARG A 86 2.24 -15.16 6.44
N ASP A 87 2.13 -15.19 5.12
CA ASP A 87 1.97 -16.42 4.35
C ASP A 87 3.30 -17.15 4.14
N VAL A 88 4.41 -16.41 3.98
CA VAL A 88 5.76 -16.99 3.81
C VAL A 88 6.38 -17.40 5.15
N TYR A 89 6.10 -16.66 6.21
CA TYR A 89 6.68 -16.91 7.54
C TYR A 89 5.60 -17.27 8.55
N ASP A 90 4.97 -16.27 9.18
CA ASP A 90 3.90 -16.43 10.16
C ASP A 90 3.31 -15.07 10.60
N GLU A 91 2.32 -15.13 11.50
CA GLU A 91 1.72 -13.94 12.12
C GLU A 91 2.70 -13.07 12.92
N GLN A 92 3.79 -13.63 13.45
CA GLN A 92 4.78 -12.81 14.16
C GLN A 92 5.58 -11.95 13.19
N ALA A 93 5.92 -12.49 12.02
CA ALA A 93 6.56 -11.76 10.93
C ALA A 93 5.62 -10.66 10.39
N ALA A 94 4.36 -10.99 10.12
CA ALA A 94 3.35 -10.02 9.71
C ALA A 94 3.20 -8.87 10.72
N ALA A 95 3.04 -9.20 12.00
CA ALA A 95 3.00 -8.19 13.07
C ALA A 95 4.31 -7.39 13.18
N GLY A 96 5.46 -8.01 12.90
CA GLY A 96 6.76 -7.34 12.82
C GLY A 96 6.82 -6.28 11.73
N PHE A 97 6.29 -6.63 10.56
CA PHE A 97 6.16 -5.72 9.43
C PHE A 97 5.17 -4.59 9.73
N SER A 98 3.98 -4.89 10.27
CA SER A 98 2.99 -3.87 10.68
C SER A 98 3.56 -2.88 11.70
N ARG A 99 4.31 -3.35 12.71
CA ARG A 99 5.04 -2.46 13.63
C ARG A 99 6.06 -1.57 12.91
N SER A 100 6.61 -2.00 11.78
CA SER A 100 7.50 -1.16 10.97
C SER A 100 6.76 -0.02 10.27
N LEU A 101 5.52 -0.26 9.84
CA LEU A 101 4.62 0.73 9.26
C LEU A 101 4.17 1.75 10.32
N GLU A 102 3.84 1.29 11.52
CA GLU A 102 3.57 2.14 12.69
C GLU A 102 4.77 3.05 13.01
N ARG A 103 5.99 2.49 13.02
CA ARG A 103 7.22 3.27 13.21
C ARG A 103 7.44 4.28 12.08
N ARG A 104 7.02 3.96 10.85
CA ARG A 104 7.11 4.88 9.70
C ARG A 104 6.15 6.05 9.88
N TRP A 105 4.90 5.79 10.27
CA TRP A 105 3.92 6.82 10.61
C TRP A 105 4.35 7.67 11.82
N ALA A 106 5.00 7.05 12.82
CA ALA A 106 5.53 7.76 13.98
C ALA A 106 6.63 8.79 13.64
N ARG A 107 7.31 8.69 12.48
CA ARG A 107 8.31 9.69 12.04
C ARG A 107 7.69 11.06 11.78
N VAL A 108 6.41 11.10 11.46
CA VAL A 108 5.63 12.34 11.31
C VAL A 108 4.72 12.57 12.52
N GLY A 109 5.13 12.08 13.69
CA GLY A 109 4.40 12.28 14.95
C GLY A 109 3.03 11.60 15.00
N GLN A 110 2.82 10.54 14.21
CA GLN A 110 1.51 9.90 14.04
C GLN A 110 0.41 10.91 13.62
N ALA A 111 0.77 11.87 12.77
CA ALA A 111 -0.14 12.91 12.34
C ALA A 111 -1.43 12.32 11.74
N ASP A 112 -2.58 12.89 12.13
CA ASP A 112 -3.90 12.56 11.57
C ASP A 112 -4.13 13.29 10.24
N ILE A 113 -3.23 13.04 9.28
CA ILE A 113 -3.35 13.56 7.92
C ILE A 113 -4.08 12.50 7.07
N PRO A 114 -5.19 12.84 6.39
CA PRO A 114 -5.92 11.90 5.54
C PRO A 114 -5.03 11.26 4.49
N ILE A 115 -5.29 9.99 4.14
CA ILE A 115 -4.53 9.26 3.11
C ILE A 115 -5.02 9.59 1.69
N GLY A 116 -6.22 10.14 1.54
CA GLY A 116 -6.83 10.49 0.24
C GLY A 116 -6.60 11.93 -0.20
N LEU A 117 -5.48 12.55 0.18
CA LEU A 117 -5.11 13.86 -0.39
C LEU A 117 -4.26 13.66 -1.66
N PRO A 118 -4.25 14.65 -2.57
CA PRO A 118 -3.28 14.67 -3.67
C PRO A 118 -1.83 14.71 -3.18
N VAL A 119 -0.91 14.14 -3.96
CA VAL A 119 0.54 14.08 -3.65
C VAL A 119 1.10 15.45 -3.27
N ARG A 120 0.67 16.51 -3.96
CA ARG A 120 1.13 17.90 -3.73
C ARG A 120 0.80 18.46 -2.35
N ASP A 121 -0.15 17.86 -1.65
CA ASP A 121 -0.62 18.31 -0.33
C ASP A 121 0.11 17.59 0.81
N TYR A 122 1.09 16.72 0.48
CA TYR A 122 2.03 16.15 1.43
C TYR A 122 3.44 16.74 1.22
N SER A 123 4.15 16.98 2.31
CA SER A 123 5.61 17.00 2.27
C SER A 123 6.18 15.61 1.97
N VAL A 124 7.46 15.51 1.62
CA VAL A 124 8.12 14.22 1.34
C VAL A 124 8.06 13.27 2.55
N ASP A 125 8.24 13.81 3.76
CA ASP A 125 8.19 13.02 4.99
C ASP A 125 6.75 12.58 5.31
N GLU A 126 5.77 13.46 5.10
CA GLU A 126 4.35 13.12 5.26
C GLU A 126 3.91 12.07 4.25
N TYR A 127 4.29 12.18 2.98
CA TYR A 127 3.98 11.15 1.97
C TYR A 127 4.48 9.78 2.44
N SER A 128 5.73 9.72 2.90
CA SER A 128 6.33 8.49 3.42
C SER A 128 5.63 7.95 4.67
N GLY A 129 5.26 8.82 5.61
CA GLY A 129 4.63 8.41 6.87
C GLY A 129 3.14 8.08 6.75
N ILE A 130 2.43 8.78 5.88
CA ILE A 130 0.98 8.70 5.72
C ILE A 130 0.61 7.65 4.68
N ILE A 131 1.15 7.72 3.46
CA ILE A 131 0.76 6.79 2.39
C ILE A 131 1.30 5.38 2.68
N TYR A 132 2.60 5.25 2.94
CA TYR A 132 3.22 3.93 3.20
C TYR A 132 3.20 3.47 4.66
N GLY A 133 2.85 4.36 5.60
CA GLY A 133 2.76 4.01 7.03
C GLY A 133 1.32 3.87 7.47
N ARG A 134 0.58 4.99 7.49
CA ARG A 134 -0.82 5.04 7.91
C ARG A 134 -1.78 4.31 6.94
N GLY A 135 -1.56 4.42 5.63
CA GLY A 135 -2.38 3.82 4.57
C GLY A 135 -2.60 2.32 4.71
N PRO A 136 -1.55 1.47 4.72
CA PRO A 136 -1.72 0.03 4.89
C PRO A 136 -2.36 -0.36 6.23
N LEU A 137 -2.18 0.44 7.29
CA LEU A 137 -2.86 0.23 8.57
C LEU A 137 -4.37 0.51 8.46
N PHE A 138 -4.79 1.46 7.63
CA PHE A 138 -6.21 1.66 7.30
C PHE A 138 -6.78 0.41 6.60
N ILE A 139 -6.06 -0.18 5.63
CA ILE A 139 -6.51 -1.40 4.93
C ILE A 139 -6.63 -2.58 5.91
N ALA A 140 -5.67 -2.73 6.83
CA ALA A 140 -5.75 -3.73 7.89
C ALA A 140 -6.98 -3.52 8.79
N HIS A 141 -7.26 -2.27 9.20
CA HIS A 141 -8.42 -1.97 10.02
C HIS A 141 -9.76 -2.11 9.28
N LEU A 142 -9.77 -1.84 7.97
CA LEU A 142 -10.91 -2.14 7.10
C LEU A 142 -11.16 -3.66 7.04
N THR A 143 -10.09 -4.46 6.93
CA THR A 143 -10.18 -5.93 6.97
C THR A 143 -10.80 -6.40 8.29
N GLU A 144 -10.36 -5.85 9.43
CA GLU A 144 -10.93 -6.14 10.74
C GLU A 144 -12.43 -5.76 10.82
N THR A 145 -12.79 -4.60 10.25
CA THR A 145 -14.17 -4.07 10.26
C THR A 145 -15.11 -4.94 9.42
N MET A 146 -14.67 -5.40 8.25
CA MET A 146 -15.46 -6.23 7.35
C MET A 146 -15.46 -7.72 7.76
N GLY A 147 -14.41 -8.13 8.48
CA GLY A 147 -14.05 -9.54 8.66
C GLY A 147 -13.27 -10.08 7.47
N GLN A 148 -12.30 -10.95 7.74
CA GLN A 148 -11.36 -11.46 6.72
C GLN A 148 -12.05 -12.04 5.49
N ALA A 149 -13.02 -12.94 5.66
CA ALA A 149 -13.69 -13.60 4.54
C ALA A 149 -14.42 -12.61 3.63
N THR A 150 -15.15 -11.66 4.21
CA THR A 150 -15.83 -10.59 3.48
C THR A 150 -14.85 -9.69 2.75
N PHE A 151 -13.73 -9.35 3.40
CA PHE A 151 -12.69 -8.52 2.80
C PHE A 151 -12.01 -9.22 1.63
N ASP A 152 -11.74 -10.53 1.74
CA ASP A 152 -11.14 -11.33 0.67
C ASP A 152 -12.07 -11.40 -0.55
N GLU A 153 -13.37 -11.64 -0.33
CA GLU A 153 -14.40 -11.61 -1.39
C GLU A 153 -14.47 -10.23 -2.06
N PHE A 154 -14.49 -9.17 -1.25
CA PHE A 154 -14.44 -7.79 -1.73
C PHE A 154 -13.20 -7.51 -2.58
N LEU A 155 -12.00 -7.88 -2.12
CA LEU A 155 -10.76 -7.56 -2.82
C LEU A 155 -10.65 -8.34 -4.14
N GLN A 156 -11.14 -9.57 -4.17
CA GLN A 156 -11.25 -10.36 -5.40
C GLN A 156 -12.21 -9.71 -6.41
N ASP A 157 -13.35 -9.20 -5.94
CA ASP A 157 -14.33 -8.53 -6.77
C ASP A 157 -13.82 -7.15 -7.23
N TYR A 158 -13.13 -6.40 -6.37
CA TYR A 158 -12.45 -5.16 -6.71
C TYR A 158 -11.46 -5.37 -7.86
N TYR A 159 -10.59 -6.38 -7.72
CA TYR A 159 -9.70 -6.79 -8.80
C TYR A 159 -10.48 -7.12 -10.08
N THR A 160 -11.50 -7.97 -10.00
CA THR A 160 -12.21 -8.47 -11.19
C THR A 160 -12.98 -7.36 -11.90
N THR A 161 -13.62 -6.47 -11.14
CA THR A 161 -14.46 -5.37 -11.63
C THR A 161 -13.64 -4.25 -12.26
N TYR A 162 -12.49 -3.90 -11.66
CA TYR A 162 -11.65 -2.79 -12.10
C TYR A 162 -10.41 -3.21 -12.89
N ARG A 163 -10.24 -4.50 -13.19
CA ARG A 163 -9.17 -4.96 -14.07
C ARG A 163 -9.24 -4.25 -15.42
N TRP A 164 -8.13 -3.64 -15.82
CA TRP A 164 -7.96 -2.79 -17.01
C TRP A 164 -8.73 -1.47 -16.97
N ARG A 165 -9.02 -0.97 -15.75
CA ARG A 165 -9.70 0.29 -15.51
C ARG A 165 -8.95 1.11 -14.46
N ILE A 166 -9.35 2.35 -14.33
CA ILE A 166 -8.96 3.26 -13.24
C ILE A 166 -10.11 3.25 -12.23
N ALA A 167 -9.81 2.89 -10.98
CA ALA A 167 -10.74 2.94 -9.86
C ALA A 167 -10.47 4.17 -9.00
N THR A 168 -11.51 4.68 -8.36
CA THR A 168 -11.43 5.80 -7.40
C THR A 168 -11.58 5.33 -5.95
N GLY A 169 -11.28 6.20 -4.99
CA GLY A 169 -11.50 5.90 -3.57
C GLY A 169 -12.97 5.66 -3.24
N ASP A 170 -13.88 6.36 -3.93
CA ASP A 170 -15.32 6.18 -3.79
C ASP A 170 -15.81 4.86 -4.39
N ASP A 171 -15.25 4.44 -5.53
CA ASP A 171 -15.50 3.12 -6.13
C ASP A 171 -15.09 1.99 -5.16
N PHE A 172 -13.91 2.12 -4.54
CA PHE A 172 -13.38 1.18 -3.56
C PHE A 172 -14.30 1.11 -2.32
N LYS A 173 -14.68 2.27 -1.77
CA LYS A 173 -15.61 2.35 -0.62
C LYS A 173 -16.95 1.71 -0.95
N GLN A 174 -17.57 2.11 -2.06
CA GLN A 174 -18.90 1.67 -2.43
C GLN A 174 -18.94 0.16 -2.60
N LEU A 175 -17.93 -0.43 -3.24
CA LEU A 175 -17.84 -1.87 -3.41
C LEU A 175 -17.63 -2.57 -2.05
N ALA A 176 -16.76 -2.06 -1.18
CA ALA A 176 -16.58 -2.60 0.16
C ALA A 176 -17.89 -2.59 0.99
N GLU A 177 -18.67 -1.50 0.92
CA GLU A 177 -19.97 -1.38 1.59
C GLU A 177 -21.01 -2.37 1.03
N GLN A 178 -20.99 -2.64 -0.28
CA GLN A 178 -21.84 -3.67 -0.90
C GLN A 178 -21.51 -5.07 -0.40
N HIS A 179 -20.24 -5.38 -0.14
CA HIS A 179 -19.84 -6.69 0.39
C HIS A 179 -20.15 -6.82 1.89
N CYS A 180 -19.79 -5.83 2.71
CA CYS A 180 -20.03 -5.92 4.16
C CYS A 180 -21.48 -5.63 4.58
N GLN A 181 -22.31 -5.09 3.69
CA GLN A 181 -23.67 -4.62 4.01
C GLN A 181 -23.66 -3.65 5.21
N CYS A 182 -22.64 -2.80 5.28
CA CYS A 182 -22.33 -1.94 6.41
C CYS A 182 -21.98 -0.52 5.95
N ASN A 183 -22.07 0.45 6.86
CA ASN A 183 -21.69 1.83 6.56
C ASN A 183 -20.24 2.07 6.94
N LEU A 184 -19.37 2.22 5.94
CA LEU A 184 -17.94 2.51 6.09
C LEU A 184 -17.62 4.00 6.07
N THR A 185 -18.63 4.86 5.86
CA THR A 185 -18.45 6.34 5.84
C THR A 185 -17.70 6.87 7.06
N PRO A 186 -18.01 6.50 8.32
CA PRO A 186 -17.27 7.02 9.48
C PRO A 186 -15.78 6.63 9.44
N LEU A 187 -15.48 5.45 8.90
CA LEU A 187 -14.11 4.99 8.74
C LEU A 187 -13.39 5.81 7.66
N PHE A 188 -14.00 6.01 6.50
CA PHE A 188 -13.40 6.82 5.43
C PHE A 188 -13.24 8.31 5.81
N GLU A 189 -14.18 8.90 6.55
CA GLU A 189 -14.04 10.24 7.13
C GLU A 189 -12.87 10.32 8.13
N THR A 190 -12.59 9.23 8.83
CA THR A 190 -11.49 9.16 9.79
C THR A 190 -10.13 9.07 9.08
N TRP A 191 -10.03 8.29 8.02
CA TRP A 191 -8.74 7.90 7.44
C TRP A 191 -8.45 8.51 6.06
N VAL A 192 -9.45 8.60 5.19
CA VAL A 192 -9.28 8.85 3.75
C VAL A 192 -9.59 10.29 3.38
N TYR A 193 -10.76 10.80 3.80
CA TYR A 193 -11.24 12.07 3.30
C TYR A 193 -10.62 13.28 3.99
N PRO A 194 -10.48 14.42 3.27
CA PRO A 194 -10.08 15.68 3.86
C PRO A 194 -10.92 16.01 5.09
N LYS A 195 -10.24 16.35 6.18
CA LYS A 195 -10.94 16.86 7.37
C LYS A 195 -11.57 18.19 7.00
N SER A 196 -12.88 18.32 7.18
CA SER A 196 -13.53 19.62 7.11
C SER A 196 -12.84 20.54 8.11
N SER A 197 -12.18 21.58 7.61
CA SER A 197 -11.62 22.62 8.48
C SER A 197 -12.76 23.18 9.30
N THR A 198 -12.76 22.93 10.61
CA THR A 198 -13.53 23.73 11.56
C THR A 198 -13.09 25.16 11.37
N GLN A 199 -13.96 25.99 10.78
CA GLN A 199 -13.84 27.44 10.82
C GLN A 199 -13.94 27.93 12.26
#